data_AF-A0A0C9TBC9-F1
#
_entry.id   AF-A0A0C9TBC9-F1
#
_cell.length_a   1.000
_cell.length_b   1.000
_cell.length_c   1.000
_cell.angle_alpha   90.00
_cell.angle_beta   90.00
_cell.angle_gamma   90.00
#
_symmetry.space_group_name_H-M   'P 1'
#
loop_
_entity.id
_entity.type
_entity.pdbx_description
1 polymer ?
#
loop_
_entity_poly.entity_id
_entity_poly.type
_entity_poly.pdbx_seq_one_letter_code
_entity_poly.pdbx_strand_id
1 'polypeptide(L)'
;MVTPSSRHCNDEEPLLPNSPDVPKRATPLPKIQIMVLLLTTLIEPVASQSILPYINQLVSELDITGGDSRKVGYYAGLIESLFFVTQALTVLHWSRVSDRVGRKPVLLLGTFGLCLSMLCFGLSRTFWGLVLSRCVTGALNGNIGVMKSMMGELTDVTNRAQGFALLPMISSIGVVAGYALLSLY
;
A
#
# COMPACT_ATOMS: atom_id res chain seq x y z
N MET A 1 -45.82 55.38 22.74
CA MET A 1 -44.72 55.05 21.79
C MET A 1 -44.29 53.63 22.13
N VAL A 2 -44.54 52.70 21.21
CA VAL A 2 -44.32 51.24 21.33
C VAL A 2 -42.95 50.90 20.76
N THR A 3 -42.12 50.12 21.47
CA THR A 3 -41.14 49.16 20.92
C THR A 3 -40.55 48.29 22.06
N PRO A 4 -40.03 47.07 21.76
CA PRO A 4 -40.43 45.86 22.47
C PRO A 4 -39.29 45.06 23.12
N SER A 5 -39.72 44.01 23.82
CA SER A 5 -38.99 42.83 24.28
C SER A 5 -38.20 42.11 23.18
N SER A 6 -36.97 41.66 23.48
CA SER A 6 -36.59 40.23 23.56
C SER A 6 -35.16 39.93 23.09
N ARG A 7 -34.45 39.19 23.96
CA ARG A 7 -33.42 38.18 23.68
C ARG A 7 -32.30 38.53 22.70
N HIS A 8 -31.10 38.74 23.24
CA HIS A 8 -29.92 38.01 22.76
C HIS A 8 -28.99 37.70 23.93
N CYS A 9 -29.13 36.50 24.47
CA CYS A 9 -28.07 35.82 25.19
C CYS A 9 -27.07 35.42 24.10
N ASN A 10 -26.06 36.26 23.87
CA ASN A 10 -24.96 35.94 22.95
C ASN A 10 -24.00 35.03 23.73
N ASP A 11 -24.33 33.74 23.75
CA ASP A 11 -23.49 32.65 24.28
C ASP A 11 -22.46 32.15 23.24
N GLU A 12 -22.04 32.98 22.28
CA GLU A 12 -21.15 32.58 21.18
C GLU A 12 -19.84 33.39 21.10
N GLU A 13 -19.20 33.65 22.24
CA GLU A 13 -17.77 33.96 22.25
C GLU A 13 -17.06 33.14 23.33
N PRO A 14 -16.45 31.99 22.98
CA PRO A 14 -15.47 31.36 23.84
C PRO A 14 -14.24 32.27 23.91
N LEU A 15 -14.22 33.10 24.94
CA LEU A 15 -13.07 33.85 25.44
C LEU A 15 -11.93 32.88 25.81
N LEU A 16 -11.08 32.52 24.83
CA LEU A 16 -9.71 32.14 25.12
C LEU A 16 -8.74 33.03 24.34
N PRO A 17 -8.07 33.97 25.02
CA PRO A 17 -7.04 34.81 24.43
C PRO A 17 -5.80 33.95 24.19
N ASN A 18 -5.19 34.12 23.00
CA ASN A 18 -3.79 33.83 22.69
C ASN A 18 -3.06 32.95 23.72
N SER A 19 -3.26 31.64 23.63
CA SER A 19 -2.17 30.75 24.06
C SER A 19 -1.03 31.04 23.11
N PRO A 20 0.16 31.47 23.56
CA PRO A 20 1.31 31.56 22.67
C PRO A 20 1.40 30.23 21.95
N ASP A 21 1.59 30.24 20.63
CA ASP A 21 1.86 29.06 19.83
C ASP A 21 3.03 28.31 20.48
N VAL A 22 2.72 27.41 21.41
CA VAL A 22 3.70 26.52 22.00
C VAL A 22 4.10 25.65 20.80
N PRO A 23 5.34 25.74 20.29
CA PRO A 23 5.75 24.90 19.18
C PRO A 23 5.55 23.47 19.64
N LYS A 24 4.51 22.80 19.09
CA LYS A 24 4.15 21.43 19.46
C LYS A 24 5.38 20.59 19.20
N ARG A 25 6.09 20.23 20.29
CA ARG A 25 7.30 19.42 20.24
C ARG A 25 7.01 18.20 19.40
N ALA A 26 7.84 17.96 18.39
CA ALA A 26 7.74 16.78 17.54
C ALA A 26 7.63 15.54 18.43
N THR A 27 6.48 14.88 18.37
CA THR A 27 6.21 13.62 19.06
C THR A 27 7.33 12.63 18.69
N PRO A 28 7.94 11.93 19.66
CA PRO A 28 9.04 11.02 19.39
C PRO A 28 8.48 9.83 18.62
N LEU A 29 8.55 9.95 17.29
CA LEU A 29 8.14 8.90 16.38
C LEU A 29 8.92 7.63 16.74
N PRO A 30 8.27 6.47 16.91
CA PRO A 30 8.97 5.22 17.10
C PRO A 30 9.79 4.93 15.84
N LYS A 31 11.06 5.35 15.86
CA LYS A 31 11.98 5.31 14.71
C LYS A 31 12.04 3.93 14.07
N ILE A 32 11.93 2.88 14.88
CA ILE A 32 11.90 1.49 14.44
C ILE A 32 10.64 1.16 13.62
N GLN A 33 9.46 1.68 14.00
CA GLN A 33 8.23 1.42 13.24
C GLN A 33 8.24 2.15 11.89
N ILE A 34 8.70 3.40 11.87
CA ILE A 34 8.89 4.14 10.62
C ILE A 34 9.94 3.45 9.76
N MET A 35 11.09 3.06 10.33
CA MET A 35 12.13 2.36 9.58
C MET A 35 11.61 1.06 8.96
N VAL A 36 10.86 0.24 9.69
CA VAL A 36 10.24 -0.98 9.15
C VAL A 36 9.25 -0.62 8.03
N LEU A 37 8.40 0.39 8.23
CA LEU A 37 7.45 0.85 7.21
C LEU A 37 8.16 1.31 5.93
N LEU A 38 9.23 2.08 6.08
CA LEU A 38 10.04 2.58 4.97
C LEU A 38 10.78 1.45 4.24
N LEU A 39 11.32 0.47 4.97
CA LEU A 39 11.95 -0.71 4.38
C LEU A 39 10.94 -1.55 3.60
N THR A 40 9.74 -1.79 4.14
CA THR A 40 8.66 -2.47 3.40
C THR A 40 8.23 -1.68 2.16
N THR A 41 8.10 -0.35 2.28
CA THR A 41 7.80 0.57 1.17
C THR A 41 8.86 0.51 0.06
N LEU A 42 10.12 0.26 0.42
CA LEU A 42 11.24 0.15 -0.52
C LEU A 42 11.24 -1.20 -1.24
N ILE A 43 10.93 -2.29 -0.54
CA ILE A 43 10.99 -3.65 -1.08
C ILE A 43 9.85 -3.93 -2.06
N GLU A 44 8.65 -3.42 -1.79
CA GLU A 44 7.47 -3.60 -2.66
C GLU A 44 7.71 -3.25 -4.15
N PRO A 45 8.18 -2.03 -4.49
CA PRO A 45 8.42 -1.68 -5.88
C PRO A 45 9.54 -2.52 -6.50
N VAL A 46 10.61 -2.83 -5.77
CA VAL A 46 11.69 -3.69 -6.29
C VAL A 46 11.13 -5.05 -6.71
N ALA A 47 10.32 -5.69 -5.86
CA ALA A 47 9.68 -6.96 -6.18
C ALA A 47 8.69 -6.84 -7.35
N SER A 48 7.95 -5.74 -7.44
CA SER A 48 7.01 -5.47 -8.53
C SER A 48 7.70 -5.37 -9.89
N GLN A 49 8.92 -4.82 -9.95
CA GLN A 49 9.67 -4.73 -11.22
C GLN A 49 10.17 -6.08 -11.71
N SER A 50 10.59 -6.95 -10.79
CA SER A 50 10.98 -8.31 -11.16
C SER A 50 9.79 -9.16 -11.59
N ILE A 51 8.58 -8.85 -11.14
CA ILE A 51 7.40 -9.71 -11.37
C ILE A 51 7.04 -9.86 -12.85
N LEU A 52 7.21 -8.81 -13.66
CA LEU A 52 6.87 -8.79 -15.07
C LEU A 52 7.67 -9.80 -15.91
N PRO A 53 9.02 -9.84 -15.85
CA PRO A 53 9.79 -10.86 -16.56
C PRO A 53 9.46 -12.27 -16.05
N TYR A 54 9.23 -12.46 -14.75
CA TYR A 54 8.85 -13.78 -14.20
C TYR A 54 7.54 -14.32 -14.77
N ILE A 55 6.50 -13.49 -14.91
CA ILE A 55 5.23 -13.93 -15.51
C ILE A 55 5.42 -14.30 -16.97
N ASN A 56 6.13 -13.46 -17.73
CA ASN A 56 6.37 -13.73 -19.14
C ASN A 56 7.15 -15.05 -19.30
N GLN A 57 8.15 -15.29 -18.46
CA GLN A 57 8.89 -16.54 -18.44
C GLN A 57 7.98 -17.73 -18.10
N LEU A 58 7.20 -17.67 -17.01
CA LEU A 58 6.32 -18.76 -16.60
C LEU A 58 5.21 -19.06 -17.61
N VAL A 59 4.66 -18.03 -18.27
CA VAL A 59 3.68 -18.18 -19.36
C VAL A 59 4.34 -18.76 -20.62
N SER A 60 5.62 -18.48 -20.87
CA SER A 60 6.37 -19.07 -21.99
C SER A 60 6.76 -20.53 -21.75
N GLU A 61 7.06 -20.90 -20.50
CA GLU A 61 7.34 -22.29 -20.10
C GLU A 61 6.08 -23.15 -20.10
N LEU A 62 4.92 -22.52 -19.90
CA LEU A 62 3.63 -23.17 -20.05
C LEU A 62 3.27 -23.27 -21.53
N ASP A 63 3.21 -24.49 -22.05
CA ASP A 63 2.92 -24.83 -23.46
C ASP A 63 1.50 -24.44 -23.95
N ILE A 64 0.80 -23.56 -23.22
CA ILE A 64 -0.54 -23.04 -23.55
C ILE A 64 -0.50 -22.13 -24.78
N THR A 65 0.66 -21.53 -25.08
CA THR A 65 0.82 -20.64 -26.24
C THR A 65 1.10 -21.41 -27.53
N GLY A 66 1.39 -22.72 -27.46
CA GLY A 66 1.73 -23.56 -28.62
C GLY A 66 2.92 -23.02 -29.41
N GLY A 67 3.86 -22.34 -28.74
CA GLY A 67 5.03 -21.71 -29.36
C GLY A 67 4.80 -20.31 -29.95
N ASP A 68 3.62 -19.70 -29.77
CA ASP A 68 3.33 -18.36 -30.29
C ASP A 68 3.66 -17.26 -29.26
N SER A 69 4.86 -16.67 -29.39
CA SER A 69 5.35 -15.60 -28.51
C SER A 69 4.45 -14.36 -28.47
N ARG A 70 3.55 -14.15 -29.46
CA ARG A 70 2.61 -13.03 -29.44
C ARG A 70 1.52 -13.18 -28.38
N LYS A 71 1.18 -14.41 -27.99
CA LYS A 71 0.13 -14.67 -26.99
C LYS A 71 0.64 -14.54 -25.56
N VAL A 72 1.96 -14.65 -25.34
CA VAL A 72 2.58 -14.55 -24.01
C VAL A 72 2.20 -13.21 -23.35
N GLY A 73 2.34 -12.10 -24.08
CA GLY A 73 1.99 -10.77 -23.56
C GLY A 73 0.49 -10.61 -23.27
N TYR A 74 -0.39 -11.24 -24.06
CA TYR A 74 -1.84 -11.22 -23.82
C TYR A 74 -2.20 -11.94 -22.51
N TYR A 75 -1.66 -13.14 -22.29
CA TYR A 75 -1.90 -13.90 -21.06
C TYR A 75 -1.25 -13.26 -19.84
N ALA A 76 -0.03 -12.71 -19.97
CA ALA A 76 0.63 -11.98 -18.90
C ALA A 76 -0.19 -10.75 -18.48
N GLY A 77 -0.67 -9.97 -19.45
CA GLY A 77 -1.57 -8.84 -19.21
C GLY A 77 -2.90 -9.25 -18.57
N LEU A 78 -3.45 -10.41 -18.94
CA LEU A 78 -4.67 -10.94 -18.34
C LEU A 78 -4.48 -11.34 -16.87
N ILE A 79 -3.37 -11.99 -16.54
CA ILE A 79 -2.99 -12.33 -15.15
C ILE A 79 -2.85 -11.06 -14.31
N GLU A 80 -2.13 -10.06 -14.81
CA GLU A 80 -1.94 -8.76 -14.12
C GLU A 80 -3.27 -8.01 -13.96
N SER A 81 -4.14 -8.04 -14.97
CA SER A 81 -5.47 -7.42 -14.89
C SER A 81 -6.31 -8.04 -13.78
N LEU A 82 -6.32 -9.37 -13.67
CA LEU A 82 -7.03 -10.08 -12.60
C LEU A 82 -6.45 -9.78 -11.21
N PHE A 83 -5.13 -9.63 -11.11
CA PHE A 83 -4.46 -9.17 -9.90
C PHE A 83 -4.99 -7.80 -9.46
N PHE A 84 -5.00 -6.80 -10.35
CA PHE A 84 -5.47 -5.45 -10.02
C PHE A 84 -6.97 -5.42 -9.69
N VAL A 85 -7.80 -6.18 -10.42
CA VAL A 85 -9.24 -6.29 -10.10
C VAL A 85 -9.43 -6.87 -8.70
N THR A 86 -8.74 -7.96 -8.38
CA THR A 86 -8.84 -8.60 -7.05
C THR A 86 -8.33 -7.66 -5.96
N GLN A 87 -7.21 -6.97 -6.21
CA GLN A 87 -6.67 -5.97 -5.30
C GLN A 87 -7.67 -4.82 -5.07
N ALA A 88 -8.30 -4.30 -6.12
CA ALA A 88 -9.28 -3.22 -6.00
C ALA A 88 -10.51 -3.62 -5.15
N LEU A 89 -10.97 -4.87 -5.26
CA LEU A 89 -12.10 -5.37 -4.45
C LEU A 89 -11.71 -5.58 -2.98
N THR A 90 -10.48 -6.02 -2.73
CA THR A 90 -10.02 -6.42 -1.39
C THR A 90 -9.38 -5.28 -0.61
N VAL A 91 -8.81 -4.25 -1.27
CA VAL A 91 -8.14 -3.12 -0.60
C VAL A 91 -9.07 -2.40 0.38
N LEU A 92 -10.34 -2.22 0.03
CA LEU A 92 -11.33 -1.59 0.91
C LEU A 92 -11.70 -2.48 2.11
N HIS A 93 -11.70 -3.80 1.92
CA HIS A 93 -11.95 -4.76 2.99
C HIS A 93 -10.80 -4.75 4.00
N TRP A 94 -9.56 -4.84 3.53
CA TRP A 94 -8.37 -4.81 4.39
C TRP A 94 -8.20 -3.48 5.11
N SER A 95 -8.57 -2.36 4.47
CA SER A 95 -8.56 -1.05 5.12
C SER A 95 -9.48 -1.04 6.36
N ARG A 96 -10.71 -1.53 6.22
CA ARG A 96 -11.66 -1.62 7.36
C ARG A 96 -11.23 -2.62 8.43
N VAL A 97 -10.65 -3.75 8.03
CA VAL A 97 -10.15 -4.78 8.97
C VAL A 97 -8.96 -4.23 9.76
N SER A 98 -8.04 -3.51 9.11
CA SER A 98 -6.90 -2.85 9.77
C SER A 98 -7.33 -1.87 10.84
N ASP A 99 -8.42 -1.14 10.64
CA ASP A 99 -8.89 -0.16 11.60
C ASP A 99 -9.54 -0.83 12.84
N ARG A 100 -9.99 -2.09 12.74
CA ARG A 100 -10.59 -2.84 13.87
C ARG A 100 -9.64 -3.77 14.61
N VAL A 101 -8.78 -4.50 13.87
CA VAL A 101 -7.88 -5.53 14.43
C VAL A 101 -6.55 -4.93 14.89
N GLY A 102 -6.25 -3.70 14.47
CA GLY A 102 -4.99 -3.01 14.74
C GLY A 102 -4.00 -3.17 13.58
N ARG A 103 -3.17 -2.15 13.37
CA ARG A 103 -2.37 -2.03 12.15
C ARG A 103 -1.19 -3.00 12.05
N LYS A 104 -0.52 -3.29 13.18
CA LYS A 104 0.64 -4.21 13.23
C LYS A 104 0.35 -5.65 12.80
N PRO A 105 -0.66 -6.35 13.36
CA PRO A 105 -0.94 -7.73 12.98
C PRO A 105 -1.42 -7.83 11.53
N VAL A 106 -2.16 -6.84 11.02
CA VAL A 106 -2.63 -6.83 9.64
C VAL A 106 -1.47 -6.70 8.64
N LEU A 107 -0.47 -5.86 8.94
CA LEU A 107 0.71 -5.71 8.09
C LEU A 107 1.57 -6.99 8.06
N LEU A 108 1.72 -7.66 9.21
CA LEU A 108 2.42 -8.94 9.29
C LEU A 108 1.67 -10.06 8.57
N LEU A 109 0.36 -10.15 8.75
CA LEU A 109 -0.49 -11.15 8.09
C LEU A 109 -0.49 -10.95 6.56
N GLY A 110 -0.57 -9.69 6.09
CA GLY A 110 -0.46 -9.35 4.67
C GLY A 110 0.89 -9.75 4.09
N THR A 111 1.98 -9.42 4.76
CA THR A 111 3.35 -9.78 4.32
C THR A 111 3.57 -11.29 4.33
N PHE A 112 3.09 -11.99 5.36
CA PHE A 112 3.16 -13.45 5.43
C PHE A 112 2.34 -14.11 4.32
N GLY A 113 1.12 -13.62 4.08
CA GLY A 113 0.24 -14.05 3.01
C GLY A 113 0.85 -13.84 1.62
N LEU A 114 1.50 -12.69 1.41
CA LEU A 114 2.27 -12.40 0.20
C LEU A 114 3.42 -13.38 0.01
N CYS A 115 4.20 -13.65 1.06
CA CYS A 115 5.31 -14.59 1.00
C CYS A 115 4.83 -16.00 0.64
N LEU A 116 3.77 -16.49 1.30
CA LEU A 116 3.19 -17.79 1.02
C LEU A 116 2.63 -17.87 -0.42
N SER A 117 1.94 -16.81 -0.86
CA SER A 117 1.38 -16.76 -2.21
C SER A 117 2.47 -16.71 -3.28
N MET A 118 3.58 -16.01 -3.03
CA MET A 118 4.73 -15.96 -3.93
C MET A 118 5.44 -17.32 -4.03
N LEU A 119 5.54 -18.06 -2.92
CA LEU A 119 6.04 -19.43 -2.93
C LEU A 119 5.12 -20.36 -3.74
N CYS A 120 3.80 -20.26 -3.53
CA CYS A 120 2.83 -21.01 -4.33
C CYS A 120 2.89 -20.63 -5.82
N PHE A 121 3.10 -19.35 -6.14
CA PHE A 121 3.26 -18.86 -7.51
C PHE A 121 4.48 -19.49 -8.19
N GLY A 122 5.64 -19.48 -7.52
CA GLY A 122 6.87 -20.08 -8.07
C GLY A 122 6.81 -21.61 -8.20
N LEU A 123 6.03 -22.29 -7.36
CA LEU A 123 5.87 -23.75 -7.43
C LEU A 123 4.78 -24.20 -8.42
N SER A 124 3.91 -23.28 -8.86
CA SER A 124 2.77 -23.61 -9.70
C SER A 124 3.19 -23.87 -11.15
N ARG A 125 2.93 -25.09 -11.64
CA ARG A 125 3.16 -25.49 -13.04
C ARG A 125 1.90 -25.46 -13.91
N THR A 126 0.84 -24.78 -13.46
CA THR A 126 -0.43 -24.68 -14.21
C THR A 126 -0.89 -23.23 -14.34
N PHE A 127 -1.57 -22.91 -15.44
CA PHE A 127 -2.03 -21.56 -15.74
C PHE A 127 -3.00 -21.05 -14.67
N TRP A 128 -3.97 -21.88 -14.33
CA TRP A 128 -4.96 -21.58 -13.30
C TRP A 128 -4.33 -21.45 -11.91
N GLY A 129 -3.29 -22.21 -11.59
CA GLY A 129 -2.54 -22.05 -10.34
C GLY A 129 -1.77 -20.73 -10.28
N LEU A 130 -1.22 -20.27 -11.41
CA LEU A 130 -0.59 -18.95 -11.54
C LEU A 130 -1.63 -17.83 -11.35
N VAL A 131 -2.78 -17.92 -12.03
CA VAL A 131 -3.87 -16.96 -11.88
C VAL A 131 -4.37 -16.92 -10.43
N LEU A 132 -4.64 -18.09 -9.83
CA LEU A 132 -5.17 -18.16 -8.46
C LEU A 132 -4.17 -17.60 -7.46
N SER A 133 -2.89 -17.98 -7.54
CA SER A 133 -1.86 -17.44 -6.65
C SER A 133 -1.70 -15.92 -6.82
N ARG A 134 -1.87 -15.37 -8.03
CA ARG A 134 -1.91 -13.91 -8.25
C ARG A 134 -3.16 -13.24 -7.69
N CYS A 135 -4.32 -13.84 -7.84
CA CYS A 135 -5.53 -13.34 -7.21
C CYS A 135 -5.39 -13.35 -5.68
N VAL A 136 -4.85 -14.42 -5.09
CA VAL A 136 -4.59 -14.49 -3.64
C VAL A 136 -3.55 -13.45 -3.22
N THR A 137 -2.48 -13.29 -3.99
CA THR A 137 -1.47 -12.24 -3.75
C THR A 137 -2.13 -10.87 -3.76
N GLY A 138 -2.91 -10.52 -4.79
CA GLY A 138 -3.65 -9.25 -4.88
C GLY A 138 -4.67 -9.07 -3.77
N ALA A 139 -5.34 -10.16 -3.39
CA ALA A 139 -6.29 -10.18 -2.28
C ALA A 139 -5.62 -9.86 -0.95
N LEU A 140 -4.39 -10.33 -0.72
CA LEU A 140 -3.64 -10.13 0.52
C LEU A 140 -2.74 -8.88 0.47
N ASN A 141 -2.57 -8.27 -0.71
CA ASN A 141 -1.75 -7.07 -0.94
C ASN A 141 -2.52 -5.77 -0.62
N GLY A 142 -2.98 -5.66 0.64
CA GLY A 142 -3.59 -4.45 1.21
C GLY A 142 -2.58 -3.49 1.87
N ASN A 143 -1.29 -3.82 1.82
CA ASN A 143 -0.22 -3.15 2.55
C ASN A 143 -0.15 -1.64 2.25
N ILE A 144 -0.35 -1.23 1.00
CA ILE A 144 -0.33 0.18 0.59
C ILE A 144 -1.38 1.01 1.35
N GLY A 145 -2.58 0.46 1.55
CA GLY A 145 -3.65 1.13 2.30
C GLY A 145 -3.33 1.21 3.79
N VAL A 146 -2.91 0.09 4.38
CA VAL A 146 -2.53 0.00 5.80
C VAL A 146 -1.36 0.93 6.11
N MET A 147 -0.39 1.02 5.21
CA MET A 147 0.81 1.84 5.32
C MET A 147 0.52 3.34 5.28
N LYS A 148 -0.38 3.78 4.39
CA LYS A 148 -0.83 5.18 4.36
C LYS A 148 -1.55 5.54 5.65
N SER A 149 -2.37 4.65 6.18
CA SER A 149 -3.09 4.89 7.42
C SER A 149 -2.18 4.80 8.66
N MET A 150 -1.20 3.90 8.69
CA MET A 150 -0.08 3.87 9.66
C MET A 150 0.67 5.21 9.68
N MET A 151 1.04 5.73 8.50
CA MET A 151 1.70 7.02 8.38
C MET A 151 0.81 8.15 8.90
N GLY A 152 -0.49 8.10 8.62
CA GLY A 152 -1.48 9.07 9.10
C GLY A 152 -1.67 9.09 10.62
N GLU A 153 -1.44 7.97 11.32
CA GLU A 153 -1.48 7.89 12.79
C GLU A 153 -0.14 8.23 13.44
N LEU A 154 0.97 7.92 12.78
CA LEU A 154 2.30 8.27 13.27
C LEU A 154 2.59 9.76 13.09
N THR A 155 1.96 10.42 12.12
CA THR A 155 2.21 11.83 11.80
C THR A 155 1.18 12.77 12.42
N ASP A 156 1.66 13.90 12.94
CA ASP A 156 0.89 15.03 13.43
C ASP A 156 0.72 16.11 12.36
N VAL A 157 -0.18 17.08 12.57
CA VAL A 157 -0.43 18.21 11.64
C VAL A 157 0.83 18.98 11.23
N THR A 158 1.88 18.99 12.06
CA THR A 158 3.17 19.64 11.77
C THR A 158 4.11 18.83 10.86
N ASN A 159 3.97 17.49 10.81
CA ASN A 159 4.91 16.61 10.09
C ASN A 159 4.23 15.67 9.07
N ARG A 160 2.90 15.66 8.99
CA ARG A 160 2.11 14.85 8.06
C ARG A 160 2.52 15.07 6.60
N ALA A 161 2.72 16.32 6.18
CA ALA A 161 3.15 16.61 4.82
C ALA A 161 4.50 15.96 4.47
N GLN A 162 5.46 16.00 5.40
CA GLN A 162 6.78 15.38 5.19
C GLN A 162 6.72 13.85 5.22
N GLY A 163 5.94 13.26 6.14
CA GLY A 163 5.77 11.81 6.21
C GLY A 163 5.07 11.22 4.98
N PHE A 164 4.01 11.88 4.49
CA PHE A 164 3.33 11.47 3.26
C PHE A 164 4.18 11.72 2.01
N ALA A 165 5.08 12.70 2.01
CA ALA A 165 6.04 12.89 0.93
C ALA A 165 7.13 11.82 0.92
N LEU A 166 7.54 11.31 2.08
CA LEU A 166 8.56 10.26 2.20
C LEU A 166 8.14 8.92 1.59
N LEU A 167 6.85 8.55 1.68
CA LEU A 167 6.32 7.31 1.11
C LEU A 167 6.63 7.17 -0.40
N PRO A 168 6.15 8.07 -1.29
CA PRO A 168 6.43 7.97 -2.71
C PRO A 168 7.90 8.23 -3.07
N MET A 169 8.63 9.03 -2.28
CA MET A 169 10.07 9.23 -2.50
C MET A 169 10.84 7.91 -2.36
N ILE A 170 10.58 7.17 -1.29
CA ILE A 170 11.25 5.89 -1.04
C ILE A 170 10.80 4.82 -2.04
N SER A 171 9.51 4.79 -2.39
CA SER A 171 9.05 3.90 -3.46
C SER A 171 9.77 4.18 -4.78
N SER A 172 9.97 5.45 -5.13
CA SER A 172 10.68 5.84 -6.36
C SER A 172 12.15 5.38 -6.35
N ILE A 173 12.83 5.51 -5.20
CA ILE A 173 14.20 4.98 -5.04
C ILE A 173 14.23 3.46 -5.25
N GLY A 174 13.24 2.74 -4.70
CA GLY A 174 13.10 1.30 -4.90
C GLY A 174 12.90 0.92 -6.37
N VAL A 175 12.07 1.66 -7.11
CA VAL A 175 11.87 1.46 -8.56
C VAL A 175 13.19 1.62 -9.33
N VAL A 176 13.94 2.70 -9.06
CA VAL A 176 15.23 2.96 -9.72
C VAL A 176 16.22 1.84 -9.43
N ALA A 177 16.32 1.42 -8.16
CA ALA A 177 17.18 0.30 -7.77
C ALA A 177 16.76 -1.01 -8.46
N GLY A 178 15.46 -1.27 -8.57
CA GLY A 178 14.92 -2.45 -9.25
C GLY A 178 15.29 -2.50 -10.74
N TYR A 179 15.15 -1.38 -11.45
CA TYR A 179 15.57 -1.30 -12.85
C TYR A 179 17.07 -1.43 -13.03
N ALA A 180 17.87 -0.82 -12.14
CA ALA A 180 19.32 -0.93 -12.19
C ALA A 180 19.78 -2.39 -12.01
N LEU A 181 19.18 -3.12 -11.06
CA LEU A 181 19.45 -4.55 -10.86
C LEU A 181 19.07 -5.38 -12.07
N LEU A 182 17.90 -5.12 -12.67
CA LEU A 182 17.46 -5.84 -13.88
C LEU A 182 18.36 -5.56 -15.08
N SER A 183 18.91 -4.35 -15.21
CA SER A 183 19.80 -3.99 -16.32
C SER A 183 21.19 -4.64 -16.25
N LEU A 184 21.56 -5.17 -15.08
CA LEU A 184 22.84 -5.84 -14.86
C LEU A 184 22.79 -7.35 -15.17
N TYR A 185 21.61 -7.90 -15.47
CA TYR A 185 21.36 -9.33 -15.68
C TYR A 185 20.80 -9.58 -17.09
#